data_AF-A0A833HEC0-F1
#
_entry.id   AF-A0A833HEC0-F1
#
_cell.length_a   1.000
_cell.length_b   1.000
_cell.length_c   1.000
_cell.angle_alpha   90.00
_cell.angle_beta   90.00
_cell.angle_gamma   90.00
#
_symmetry.space_group_name_H-M   'P 1'
#
loop_
_entity.id
_entity.type
_entity.pdbx_description
1 polymer ?
#
loop_
_entity_poly.entity_id
_entity_poly.type
_entity_poly.pdbx_seq_one_letter_code
_entity_poly.pdbx_strand_id
1 'polypeptide(L)'
;MSRYTITVTASHRADPDAVIGYDPPLRTFFLQAFPDESGDDLALWLGASDCEYATLDALHAAALARGYDFMPLADNVAARLAADVAAEADRPPHDGPLAALLRHLQSK
;
A
#
# COMPACT_ATOMS: atom_id res chain seq x y z
N MET A 1 7.57 3.66 -2.71
CA MET A 1 6.47 2.68 -2.67
C MET A 1 7.06 1.29 -2.75
N SER A 2 6.97 0.55 -1.66
CA SER A 2 7.47 -0.82 -1.56
C SER A 2 6.47 -1.79 -2.20
N ARG A 3 6.95 -2.87 -2.79
CA ARG A 3 6.12 -3.88 -3.49
C ARG A 3 6.62 -5.28 -3.16
N TYR A 4 5.69 -6.13 -2.76
CA TYR A 4 5.94 -7.53 -2.42
C TYR A 4 4.93 -8.42 -3.13
N THR A 5 5.43 -9.53 -3.66
CA THR A 5 4.60 -10.55 -4.30
C THR A 5 3.97 -11.43 -3.24
N ILE A 6 2.66 -11.67 -3.36
CA ILE A 6 1.86 -12.52 -2.49
C ILE A 6 0.85 -13.31 -3.33
N THR A 7 0.25 -14.32 -2.70
CA THR A 7 -0.88 -15.03 -3.31
C THR A 7 -2.20 -14.40 -2.87
N VAL A 8 -3.05 -14.01 -3.82
CA VAL A 8 -4.44 -13.62 -3.58
C VAL A 8 -5.35 -14.71 -4.13
N THR A 9 -6.34 -15.11 -3.35
CA THR A 9 -7.35 -16.10 -3.73
C THR A 9 -8.71 -15.45 -3.92
N ALA A 10 -9.48 -15.99 -4.86
CA ALA A 10 -10.89 -15.71 -5.09
C ALA A 10 -11.61 -17.05 -5.26
N SER A 11 -12.95 -17.05 -5.22
CA SER A 11 -13.78 -18.27 -5.18
C SER A 11 -13.41 -19.36 -6.20
N HIS A 12 -12.89 -19.00 -7.38
CA HIS A 12 -12.55 -19.95 -8.46
C HIS A 12 -11.15 -19.76 -9.05
N ARG A 13 -10.32 -18.88 -8.49
CA ARG A 13 -8.99 -18.58 -9.04
C ARG A 13 -8.04 -18.08 -7.96
N ALA A 14 -6.75 -18.30 -8.17
CA ALA A 14 -5.69 -17.72 -7.36
C ALA A 14 -4.74 -16.96 -8.27
N ASP A 15 -4.27 -15.82 -7.78
CA ASP A 15 -3.21 -15.03 -8.37
C ASP A 15 -1.97 -15.14 -7.48
N PRO A 16 -0.97 -15.96 -7.86
CA PRO A 16 0.26 -16.11 -7.09
C PRO A 16 1.23 -14.92 -7.27
N ASP A 17 0.96 -14.04 -8.22
CA ASP A 17 1.83 -12.93 -8.60
C ASP A 17 1.23 -11.56 -8.20
N ALA A 18 0.22 -11.57 -7.32
CA ALA A 18 -0.40 -10.36 -6.80
C ALA A 18 0.60 -9.52 -6.00
N VAL A 19 0.41 -8.21 -6.03
CA VAL A 19 1.33 -7.24 -5.44
C VAL A 19 0.66 -6.52 -4.28
N ILE A 20 1.29 -6.58 -3.10
CA ILE A 20 0.94 -5.78 -1.92
C ILE A 20 2.07 -4.82 -1.58
N GLY A 21 1.74 -3.69 -0.98
CA GLY A 21 2.75 -2.74 -0.53
C GLY A 21 2.21 -1.61 0.31
N TYR A 22 3.12 -0.74 0.72
CA TYR A 22 2.80 0.55 1.33
C TYR A 22 3.25 1.68 0.40
N ASP A 23 2.34 2.63 0.17
CA ASP A 23 2.60 3.87 -0.57
C ASP A 23 2.83 5.00 0.44
N PRO A 24 4.09 5.48 0.60
CA PRO A 24 4.38 6.57 1.50
C PRO A 24 3.72 7.92 1.15
N PRO A 25 3.77 8.43 -0.10
CA PRO A 25 3.00 9.60 -0.50
C PRO A 25 1.51 9.55 -0.15
N LEU A 26 0.85 8.41 -0.38
CA LEU A 26 -0.59 8.25 -0.12
C LEU A 26 -0.89 7.74 1.30
N ARG A 27 0.13 7.41 2.10
CA ARG A 27 0.01 6.89 3.47
C ARG A 27 -0.99 5.73 3.59
N THR A 28 -0.98 4.85 2.60
CA THR A 28 -1.94 3.75 2.47
C THR A 28 -1.23 2.46 2.09
N PHE A 29 -1.75 1.35 2.59
CA PHE A 29 -1.48 0.06 1.98
C PHE A 29 -2.25 -0.06 0.66
N PHE A 30 -1.67 -0.78 -0.30
CA PHE A 30 -2.30 -1.06 -1.58
C PHE A 30 -2.21 -2.54 -1.92
N LEU A 31 -3.16 -3.01 -2.73
CA LEU A 31 -3.23 -4.37 -3.24
C LEU A 31 -3.62 -4.34 -4.71
N GLN A 32 -2.84 -5.03 -5.54
CA GLN A 32 -3.07 -5.21 -6.96
C GLN A 32 -3.07 -6.70 -7.27
N ALA A 33 -4.13 -7.20 -7.90
CA ALA A 33 -4.25 -8.61 -8.23
C ALA A 33 -5.14 -8.84 -9.46
N PHE A 34 -4.97 -10.01 -10.07
CA PHE A 34 -5.66 -10.49 -11.25
C PHE A 34 -5.50 -9.52 -12.43
N PRO A 35 -4.26 -9.35 -12.95
CA PRO A 35 -4.05 -8.64 -14.19
C PRO A 35 -4.76 -9.34 -15.36
N ASP A 36 -5.23 -8.55 -16.32
CA ASP A 36 -5.71 -9.05 -17.60
C ASP A 36 -4.54 -9.52 -18.49
N GLU A 37 -4.83 -10.01 -19.71
CA GLU A 37 -3.80 -10.50 -20.63
C GLU A 37 -2.78 -9.42 -21.03
N SER A 38 -3.18 -8.14 -20.97
CA SER A 38 -2.30 -7.01 -21.27
C SER A 38 -1.43 -6.60 -20.09
N GLY A 39 -1.87 -6.88 -18.86
CA GLY A 39 -1.25 -6.42 -17.62
C GLY A 39 -1.56 -4.97 -17.26
N ASP A 40 -2.33 -4.26 -18.10
CA ASP A 40 -2.67 -2.85 -17.91
C ASP A 40 -3.96 -2.67 -17.09
N ASP A 41 -4.84 -3.68 -17.06
CA ASP A 41 -6.07 -3.66 -16.26
C ASP A 41 -6.01 -4.71 -15.14
N LEU A 42 -6.50 -4.33 -13.96
CA LEU A 42 -6.46 -5.15 -12.74
C LEU A 42 -7.89 -5.38 -12.25
N ALA A 43 -8.29 -6.65 -12.10
CA ALA A 43 -9.61 -6.95 -11.53
C ALA A 43 -9.71 -6.53 -10.04
N LEU A 44 -8.56 -6.37 -9.37
CA LEU A 44 -8.47 -5.84 -8.03
C LEU A 44 -7.35 -4.78 -7.95
N TRP A 45 -7.75 -3.55 -7.65
CA TRP A 45 -6.85 -2.48 -7.23
C TRP A 45 -7.48 -1.75 -6.03
N LEU A 46 -6.79 -1.79 -4.89
CA LEU A 46 -7.12 -1.07 -3.65
C LEU A 46 -5.95 -0.17 -3.25
N GLY A 47 -6.22 0.96 -2.60
CA GLY A 47 -5.19 1.86 -2.06
C GLY A 47 -4.68 2.84 -3.12
N ALA A 48 -5.60 3.43 -3.89
CA ALA A 48 -5.30 4.43 -4.91
C ALA A 48 -5.57 5.87 -4.43
N SER A 49 -6.12 6.03 -3.22
CA SER A 49 -6.44 7.32 -2.62
C SER A 49 -5.61 7.60 -1.36
N ASP A 50 -5.50 8.88 -1.00
CA ASP A 50 -4.82 9.31 0.22
C ASP A 50 -5.49 8.73 1.47
N CYS A 51 -4.67 8.14 2.35
CA CYS A 51 -5.05 7.52 3.62
C CYS A 51 -6.18 6.47 3.51
N GLU A 52 -6.38 5.84 2.35
CA GLU A 52 -7.51 4.94 2.09
C GLU A 52 -7.52 3.71 3.02
N TYR A 53 -6.36 3.07 3.20
CA TYR A 53 -6.16 1.92 4.08
C TYR A 53 -4.91 2.10 4.94
N ALA A 54 -5.09 2.62 6.15
CA ALA A 54 -4.00 2.87 7.09
C ALA A 54 -3.48 1.59 7.79
N THR A 55 -4.21 0.48 7.72
CA THR A 55 -3.83 -0.81 8.35
C THR A 55 -4.02 -1.97 7.39
N LEU A 56 -3.23 -3.04 7.56
CA LEU A 56 -3.39 -4.27 6.78
C LEU A 56 -4.76 -4.92 7.00
N ASP A 57 -5.32 -4.82 8.21
CA ASP A 57 -6.66 -5.33 8.51
C ASP A 57 -7.75 -4.58 7.73
N ALA A 58 -7.62 -3.26 7.56
CA ALA A 58 -8.57 -2.48 6.76
C ALA A 58 -8.49 -2.86 5.28
N LEU A 59 -7.29 -3.04 4.75
CA LEU A 59 -7.07 -3.53 3.39
C LEU A 59 -7.64 -4.94 3.20
N HIS A 60 -7.44 -5.83 4.18
CA HIS A 60 -7.96 -7.19 4.17
C HIS A 60 -9.48 -7.24 4.19
N ALA A 61 -10.12 -6.45 5.06
CA ALA A 61 -11.57 -6.34 5.10
C ALA A 61 -12.15 -5.84 3.77
N ALA A 62 -11.50 -4.88 3.12
CA ALA A 62 -11.90 -4.37 1.80
C ALA A 62 -11.73 -5.42 0.69
N ALA A 63 -10.64 -6.20 0.72
CA ALA A 63 -10.44 -7.31 -0.20
C ALA A 63 -11.54 -8.39 -0.02
N LEU A 64 -11.82 -8.78 1.23
CA LEU A 64 -12.85 -9.77 1.56
C LEU A 64 -14.24 -9.33 1.12
N ALA A 65 -14.58 -8.04 1.30
CA ALA A 65 -15.85 -7.48 0.84
C ALA A 65 -16.02 -7.58 -0.69
N ARG A 66 -14.91 -7.66 -1.44
CA ARG A 66 -14.88 -7.84 -2.90
C ARG A 66 -14.71 -9.32 -3.32
N GLY A 67 -14.71 -10.26 -2.36
CA GLY A 67 -14.58 -11.69 -2.61
C GLY A 67 -13.15 -12.20 -2.79
N TYR A 68 -12.17 -11.42 -2.31
CA TYR A 68 -10.75 -11.74 -2.39
C TYR A 68 -10.15 -11.95 -1.00
N ASP A 69 -9.27 -12.94 -0.85
CA ASP A 69 -8.54 -13.20 0.39
C ASP A 69 -7.05 -13.39 0.10
N PHE A 70 -6.21 -12.74 0.89
CA PHE A 70 -4.75 -12.79 0.76
C PHE A 70 -4.06 -13.20 2.06
N MET A 71 -4.84 -13.53 3.09
CA MET A 71 -4.33 -14.00 4.36
C MET A 71 -4.32 -15.53 4.42
N PRO A 72 -3.35 -16.14 5.12
CA PRO A 72 -2.27 -15.49 5.85
C PRO A 72 -1.16 -14.97 4.93
N LEU A 73 -0.60 -13.80 5.25
CA LEU A 73 0.64 -13.32 4.65
C LEU A 73 1.83 -14.11 5.17
N ALA A 74 2.83 -14.33 4.31
CA ALA A 74 4.11 -14.89 4.76
C ALA A 74 4.79 -13.93 5.76
N ASP A 75 5.36 -14.48 6.84
CA ASP A 75 5.95 -13.70 7.94
C ASP A 75 7.00 -12.67 7.46
N ASN A 76 7.78 -13.02 6.44
CA ASN A 76 8.76 -12.13 5.85
C ASN A 76 8.13 -10.92 5.14
N VAL A 77 6.97 -11.09 4.51
CA VAL A 77 6.25 -10.00 3.83
C VAL A 77 5.60 -9.09 4.87
N ALA A 78 4.92 -9.66 5.87
CA ALA A 78 4.31 -8.90 6.95
C ALA A 78 5.35 -8.05 7.71
N ALA A 79 6.51 -8.62 8.03
CA ALA A 79 7.60 -7.90 8.69
C ALA A 79 8.17 -6.75 7.83
N ARG A 80 8.31 -6.97 6.51
CA ARG A 80 8.78 -5.93 5.58
C ARG A 80 7.78 -4.78 5.45
N LEU A 81 6.49 -5.08 5.34
CA LEU A 81 5.43 -4.07 5.32
C LEU A 81 5.41 -3.23 6.61
N ALA A 82 5.57 -3.87 7.78
CA ALA A 82 5.67 -3.16 9.05
C ALA A 82 6.92 -2.25 9.10
N ALA A 83 8.06 -2.72 8.58
CA ALA A 83 9.28 -1.93 8.50
C ALA A 83 9.14 -0.73 7.54
N ASP A 84 8.41 -0.87 6.43
CA ASP A 84 8.15 0.25 5.50
C ASP A 84 7.34 1.37 6.16
N VAL A 85 6.33 1.02 6.97
CA VAL A 85 5.55 2.01 7.72
C VAL A 85 6.40 2.67 8.80
N ALA A 86 7.22 1.90 9.52
CA ALA A 86 8.10 2.44 10.56
C ALA A 86 9.16 3.40 9.98
N ALA A 87 9.79 3.02 8.87
CA ALA A 87 10.76 3.85 8.17
C ALA A 87 10.17 5.21 7.76
N GLU A 88 8.88 5.23 7.42
CA GLU A 88 8.22 6.47 7.04
C GLU A 88 7.74 7.31 8.23
N ALA A 89 7.41 6.68 9.35
CA ALA A 89 7.17 7.40 10.60
C ALA A 89 8.43 8.12 11.12
N ASP A 90 9.61 7.52 10.88
CA ASP A 90 10.91 8.09 11.24
C ASP A 90 11.42 9.14 10.23
N ARG A 91 10.73 9.31 9.10
CA ARG A 91 11.14 10.27 8.09
C ARG A 91 10.93 11.69 8.61
N PRO A 92 11.96 12.55 8.64
CA PRO A 92 11.76 13.95 8.98
C PRO A 92 10.70 14.55 8.05
N PRO A 93 9.82 15.45 8.54
CA PRO A 93 8.87 16.13 7.68
C PRO A 93 9.63 16.68 6.49
N HIS A 94 9.14 16.42 5.28
CA HIS A 94 9.70 17.06 4.10
C HIS A 94 9.54 18.56 4.32
N ASP A 95 10.64 19.22 4.70
CA ASP A 95 10.78 20.66 4.66
C ASP A 95 10.79 21.03 3.18
N GLY A 96 9.61 20.96 2.56
CA GLY A 96 9.41 21.34 1.18
C GLY A 96 9.79 22.81 1.00
N PRO A 97 9.91 23.27 -0.26
CA PRO A 97 10.20 24.68 -0.54
C PRO A 97 9.22 25.64 0.17
N LEU A 98 7.99 25.19 0.45
CA LEU A 98 7.02 25.92 1.28
C LEU A 98 7.43 26.04 2.75
N ALA A 99 7.93 24.99 3.39
CA ALA A 99 8.39 25.06 4.78
C ALA A 99 9.64 25.94 4.90
N ALA A 100 10.54 25.89 3.90
CA ALA A 100 11.69 26.79 3.81
C ALA A 100 11.26 28.25 3.61
N LEU A 101 10.26 28.50 2.75
CA LEU A 101 9.69 29.83 2.54
C LEU A 101 9.02 30.38 3.81
N LEU A 102 8.27 29.56 4.54
CA LEU A 102 7.63 29.95 5.80
C LEU A 102 8.66 30.36 6.86
N ARG A 103 9.76 29.60 7.02
CA ARG A 103 10.86 29.98 7.91
C ARG A 103 11.53 31.29 7.50
N HIS A 104 11.67 31.55 6.20
CA HIS A 104 12.22 32.81 5.71
C HIS A 104 11.29 34.00 6.02
N LEU A 105 9.98 33.81 5.90
CA LEU A 105 9.00 34.86 6.21
C LEU A 105 8.87 35.16 7.70
N GLN A 106 9.07 34.16 8.57
CA GLN A 106 9.03 34.31 10.02
C GLN A 106 10.32 34.91 10.63
N SER A 107 11.38 35.05 9.84
CA SER A 107 12.66 35.63 10.28
C SER A 107 12.80 37.13 9.95
N LYS A 108 11.70 37.82 9.62
CA LYS A 108 11.66 39.27 9.35
C LYS A 108 10.77 40.02 10.33
#